data_AF-A0A9E1IJJ3-F1
#
_entry.id   AF-A0A9E1IJJ3-F1
#
_cell.length_a   1.000
_cell.length_b   1.000
_cell.length_c   1.000
_cell.angle_alpha   90.00
_cell.angle_beta   90.00
_cell.angle_gamma   90.00
#
_symmetry.space_group_name_H-M   'P 1'
#
loop_
_entity.id
_entity.type
_entity.pdbx_description
1 polymer ?
#
loop_
_entity_poly.entity_id
_entity_poly.type
_entity_poly.pdbx_seq_one_letter_code
_entity_poly.pdbx_strand_id
1 'polypeptide(L)'
;MHVPVLNLRGSDPTMLEVQLQDLLRRPLGQIAMVNMLDVMSLSDLGDGVPATLRPGVKGFVKQMTQEISDLPNGQSWTEFVDELAEVDATLVPHQFRAIFKEELGQTERDQHGANLVDHWQPIVPAPFELTQTTTRVVHAEVANEPESISSRKGIAAAKTKPPAKRRKAAPPSKDIEREEWITECILERIRGCRDQGLSETVLVAGVRHRAKTQYPDLMPFEIQAVLRKLKENGRARYRAGRWKSGDTW
;
A
#
# COMPACT_ATOMS: atom_id res chain seq x y z
N MET A 1 9.86 3.98 1.27
CA MET A 1 9.93 5.46 1.15
C MET A 1 8.51 5.95 1.29
N HIS A 2 8.21 6.63 2.39
CA HIS A 2 6.87 7.13 2.68
C HIS A 2 6.58 8.34 1.78
N VAL A 3 5.37 8.43 1.23
CA VAL A 3 4.92 9.61 0.50
C VAL A 3 4.76 10.74 1.53
N PRO A 4 5.42 11.90 1.33
CA PRO A 4 5.27 13.03 2.25
C PRO A 4 3.82 13.54 2.25
N VAL A 5 3.47 14.31 3.29
CA VAL A 5 2.19 15.02 3.33
C VAL A 5 2.07 15.90 2.09
N LEU A 6 0.97 15.73 1.35
CA LEU A 6 0.63 16.51 0.17
C LEU A 6 -0.39 17.57 0.61
N ASN A 7 -0.22 18.80 0.12
CA ASN A 7 -1.20 19.86 0.34
C ASN A 7 -2.36 19.70 -0.65
N LEU A 8 -3.22 18.70 -0.44
CA LEU A 8 -4.34 18.39 -1.33
C LEU A 8 -5.47 19.42 -1.21
N ARG A 9 -5.71 19.94 0.00
CA ARG A 9 -6.68 21.02 0.24
C ARG A 9 -6.20 22.32 -0.39
N GLY A 10 -7.09 23.03 -1.07
CA GLY A 10 -6.79 24.28 -1.77
C GLY A 10 -5.96 24.10 -3.05
N SER A 11 -5.69 22.87 -3.48
CA SER A 11 -5.06 22.61 -4.77
C SER A 11 -6.05 22.86 -5.92
N ASP A 12 -5.53 23.29 -7.06
CA ASP A 12 -6.32 23.37 -8.29
C ASP A 12 -6.58 21.96 -8.86
N PRO A 13 -7.65 21.79 -9.67
CA PRO A 13 -8.03 20.47 -10.20
C PRO A 13 -6.93 19.77 -11.01
N THR A 14 -6.09 20.52 -11.73
CA THR A 14 -5.00 19.95 -12.54
C THR A 14 -3.85 19.50 -11.66
N MET A 15 -3.51 20.27 -10.63
CA MET A 15 -2.52 19.87 -9.63
C MET A 15 -2.96 18.62 -8.86
N LEU A 16 -4.25 18.50 -8.53
CA LEU A 16 -4.82 17.30 -7.93
C LEU A 16 -4.71 16.07 -8.84
N GLU A 17 -4.93 16.21 -10.15
CA GLU A 17 -4.75 15.10 -11.08
C GLU A 17 -3.32 14.57 -11.07
N VAL A 18 -2.33 15.46 -11.07
CA VAL A 18 -0.91 15.08 -11.04
C VAL A 18 -0.54 14.44 -9.70
N GLN A 19 -0.94 15.06 -8.59
CA GLN A 19 -0.60 14.58 -7.24
C GLN A 19 -1.27 13.24 -6.91
N LEU A 20 -2.51 13.03 -7.34
CA LEU A 20 -3.27 11.83 -7.01
C LEU A 20 -2.97 10.64 -7.91
N GLN A 21 -2.50 10.85 -9.14
CA GLN A 21 -2.17 9.74 -10.06
C GLN A 21 -1.17 8.74 -9.45
N ASP A 22 -0.14 9.25 -8.78
CA ASP A 22 0.87 8.40 -8.14
C ASP A 22 0.43 7.96 -6.74
N LEU A 23 -0.27 8.81 -6.00
CA LEU A 23 -0.71 8.49 -4.64
C LEU A 23 -1.71 7.33 -4.63
N LEU A 24 -2.70 7.34 -5.53
CA LEU A 24 -3.75 6.31 -5.59
C LEU A 24 -3.23 4.92 -5.97
N ARG A 25 -2.00 4.82 -6.48
CA ARG A 25 -1.35 3.55 -6.84
C ARG A 25 -0.45 3.00 -5.74
N ARG A 26 -0.22 3.77 -4.67
CA ARG A 26 0.69 3.39 -3.59
C ARG A 26 -0.01 2.48 -2.59
N PRO A 27 0.72 1.55 -1.94
CA PRO A 27 0.20 0.84 -0.77
C PRO A 27 -0.11 1.84 0.37
N LEU A 28 -1.21 1.63 1.11
CA LEU A 28 -1.65 2.60 2.14
C LEU A 28 -0.62 2.83 3.23
N GLY A 29 0.08 1.78 3.68
CA GLY A 29 1.18 1.91 4.65
C GLY A 29 2.41 2.67 4.14
N GLN A 30 2.35 3.25 2.93
CA GLN A 30 3.35 4.18 2.40
C GLN A 30 2.78 5.59 2.20
N ILE A 31 1.54 5.84 2.59
CA ILE A 31 0.83 7.11 2.40
C ILE A 31 0.59 7.71 3.78
N ALA A 32 0.92 8.99 3.94
CA ALA A 32 0.63 9.71 5.18
C ALA A 32 -0.86 9.70 5.52
N MET A 33 -1.19 9.49 6.80
CA MET A 33 -2.55 9.48 7.32
C MET A 33 -3.38 10.69 6.84
N VAL A 34 -2.79 11.88 6.89
CA VAL A 34 -3.42 13.13 6.42
C VAL A 34 -3.84 13.02 4.96
N ASN A 35 -2.99 12.48 4.09
CA ASN A 35 -3.32 12.33 2.68
C ASN A 35 -4.44 11.31 2.46
N MET A 36 -4.49 10.24 3.26
CA MET A 36 -5.58 9.26 3.19
C MET A 36 -6.93 9.88 3.57
N LEU A 37 -6.95 10.65 4.66
CA LEU A 37 -8.12 11.38 5.13
C LEU A 37 -8.58 12.43 4.10
N ASP A 38 -7.64 13.15 3.50
CA ASP A 38 -7.92 14.14 2.46
C ASP A 38 -8.49 13.52 1.18
N VAL A 39 -7.98 12.35 0.74
CA VAL A 39 -8.56 11.63 -0.41
C VAL A 39 -9.99 11.18 -0.10
N MET A 40 -10.30 10.82 1.14
CA MET A 40 -11.65 10.46 1.51
C MET A 40 -12.58 11.68 1.58
N SER A 41 -12.11 12.80 2.14
CA SER A 41 -12.81 14.09 2.04
C SER A 41 -13.08 14.49 0.58
N LEU A 42 -12.11 14.28 -0.31
CA LEU A 42 -12.27 14.53 -1.73
C LEU A 42 -13.38 13.65 -2.33
N SER A 43 -13.53 12.41 -1.88
CA SER A 43 -14.57 11.51 -2.35
C SER A 43 -16.00 12.00 -2.05
N ASP A 44 -16.18 12.74 -0.94
CA ASP A 44 -17.47 13.30 -0.52
C ASP A 44 -17.88 14.52 -1.35
N LEU A 45 -16.96 15.17 -2.08
CA LEU A 45 -17.25 16.33 -2.93
C LEU A 45 -18.06 15.99 -4.19
N GLY A 46 -18.16 14.70 -4.54
CA GLY A 46 -18.94 14.23 -5.69
C GLY A 46 -18.55 14.91 -7.00
N ASP A 47 -19.35 15.89 -7.43
CA ASP A 47 -19.14 16.59 -8.69
C ASP A 47 -17.97 17.59 -8.70
N GLY A 48 -17.47 17.98 -7.53
CA GLY A 48 -16.28 18.85 -7.41
C GLY A 48 -14.97 18.19 -7.86
N VAL A 49 -14.94 16.86 -7.95
CA VAL A 49 -13.74 16.10 -8.33
C VAL A 49 -13.68 15.91 -9.85
N PRO A 50 -12.50 16.10 -10.49
CA PRO A 50 -12.29 15.74 -11.89
C PRO A 50 -12.82 14.34 -12.21
N ALA A 51 -13.62 14.23 -13.28
CA ALA A 51 -14.29 12.97 -13.64
C ALA A 51 -13.31 11.80 -13.86
N THR A 52 -12.09 12.12 -14.31
CA THR A 52 -10.94 11.23 -14.50
C THR A 52 -10.50 10.55 -13.18
N LEU A 53 -10.60 11.24 -12.05
CA LEU A 53 -10.13 10.78 -10.75
C LEU A 53 -11.19 10.04 -9.94
N ARG A 54 -12.49 10.32 -10.18
CA ARG A 54 -13.60 9.76 -9.37
C ARG A 54 -13.53 8.23 -9.20
N PRO A 55 -13.27 7.41 -10.25
CA PRO A 55 -13.17 5.96 -10.09
C PRO A 55 -12.00 5.54 -9.20
N GLY A 56 -10.85 6.23 -9.35
CA GLY A 56 -9.64 5.97 -8.57
C GLY A 56 -9.81 6.32 -7.10
N VAL A 57 -10.35 7.52 -6.81
CA VAL A 57 -10.65 7.98 -5.45
C VAL A 57 -11.63 7.02 -4.76
N LYS A 58 -12.73 6.64 -5.43
CA LYS A 58 -13.71 5.69 -4.88
C LYS A 58 -13.10 4.31 -4.61
N GLY A 59 -12.25 3.83 -5.53
CA GLY A 59 -11.53 2.57 -5.36
C GLY A 59 -10.57 2.61 -4.17
N PHE A 60 -9.86 3.72 -4.00
CA PHE A 60 -8.93 3.95 -2.91
C PHE A 60 -9.63 4.00 -1.54
N VAL A 61 -10.74 4.75 -1.42
CA VAL A 61 -11.54 4.79 -0.19
C VAL A 61 -12.02 3.39 0.20
N LYS A 62 -12.52 2.60 -0.77
CA LYS A 62 -12.92 1.22 -0.52
C LYS A 62 -11.75 0.35 -0.03
N GLN A 63 -10.57 0.52 -0.64
CA GLN A 63 -9.36 -0.19 -0.21
C GLN A 63 -8.98 0.19 1.22
N MET A 64 -9.03 1.49 1.55
CA MET A 64 -8.73 2.01 2.88
C MET A 64 -9.66 1.46 3.95
N THR A 65 -10.97 1.52 3.75
CA THR A 65 -11.95 0.94 4.67
C THR A 65 -11.66 -0.54 4.94
N GLN A 66 -11.35 -1.29 3.88
CA GLN A 66 -11.04 -2.72 4.03
C GLN A 66 -9.72 -2.96 4.77
N GLU A 67 -8.67 -2.19 4.48
CA GLU A 67 -7.39 -2.35 5.16
C GLU A 67 -7.48 -2.03 6.66
N ILE A 68 -8.25 -1.00 7.05
CA ILE A 68 -8.52 -0.68 8.47
C ILE A 68 -9.23 -1.86 9.15
N SER A 69 -10.25 -2.43 8.51
CA SER A 69 -10.98 -3.59 9.04
C SER A 69 -10.09 -4.84 9.18
N ASP A 70 -9.18 -5.04 8.22
CA ASP A 70 -8.24 -6.17 8.20
C ASP A 70 -7.07 -6.01 9.19
N LEU A 71 -6.90 -4.85 9.86
CA LEU A 71 -5.80 -4.62 10.80
C LEU A 71 -5.91 -5.57 12.00
N PRO A 72 -4.85 -6.33 12.34
CA PRO A 72 -4.90 -7.22 13.50
C PRO A 72 -5.00 -6.42 14.81
N ASN A 73 -5.69 -7.00 15.79
CA ASN A 73 -5.71 -6.46 17.15
C ASN A 73 -4.30 -6.44 17.76
N GLY A 74 -4.04 -5.50 18.67
CA GLY A 74 -2.75 -5.32 19.34
C GLY A 74 -1.91 -4.21 18.72
N GLN A 75 -0.58 -4.38 18.66
CA GLN A 75 0.35 -3.29 18.35
C GLN A 75 0.09 -2.58 17.02
N SER A 76 -0.27 -3.30 15.94
CA SER A 76 -0.54 -2.65 14.64
C SER A 76 -1.79 -1.77 14.67
N TRP A 77 -2.78 -2.13 15.48
CA TRP A 77 -3.94 -1.28 15.70
C TRP A 77 -3.56 -0.07 16.55
N THR A 78 -2.87 -0.28 17.67
CA THR A 78 -2.43 0.82 18.54
C THR A 78 -1.55 1.83 17.80
N GLU A 79 -0.58 1.37 17.00
CA GLU A 79 0.25 2.24 16.15
C GLU A 79 -0.59 3.05 15.15
N PHE A 80 -1.63 2.43 14.57
CA PHE A 80 -2.55 3.13 13.68
C PHE A 80 -3.37 4.19 14.41
N VAL A 81 -3.88 3.89 15.60
CA VAL A 81 -4.64 4.86 16.41
C VAL A 81 -3.73 5.98 16.93
N ASP A 82 -2.49 5.67 17.30
CA ASP A 82 -1.49 6.66 17.73
C ASP A 82 -1.18 7.64 16.59
N GLU A 83 -0.89 7.14 15.38
CA GLU A 83 -0.66 8.00 14.19
C GLU A 83 -1.89 8.85 13.87
N LEU A 84 -3.08 8.28 14.03
CA LEU A 84 -4.34 8.97 13.82
C LEU A 84 -4.63 10.04 14.88
N ALA A 85 -4.18 9.83 16.12
CA ALA A 85 -4.29 10.80 17.21
C ALA A 85 -3.37 12.02 17.02
N GLU A 86 -2.29 11.89 16.24
CA GLU A 86 -1.43 13.01 15.84
C GLU A 86 -2.08 13.93 14.79
N VAL A 87 -3.12 13.45 14.09
CA VAL A 87 -3.81 14.25 13.07
C VAL A 87 -4.78 15.23 13.73
N ASP A 88 -4.78 16.47 13.24
CA ASP A 88 -5.78 17.46 13.63
C ASP A 88 -7.20 16.93 13.39
N ALA A 89 -8.01 16.89 14.45
CA ALA A 89 -9.38 16.39 14.40
C ALA A 89 -10.26 17.07 13.34
N THR A 90 -9.98 18.33 12.99
CA THR A 90 -10.68 19.06 11.92
C THR A 90 -10.42 18.46 10.53
N LEU A 91 -9.32 17.74 10.34
CA LEU A 91 -8.99 17.10 9.07
C LEU A 91 -9.62 15.70 8.94
N VAL A 92 -10.16 15.13 10.02
CA VAL A 92 -10.79 13.81 10.02
C VAL A 92 -12.23 13.89 9.50
N PRO A 93 -12.54 13.36 8.30
CA PRO A 93 -13.84 13.52 7.65
C PRO A 93 -14.95 12.74 8.39
N HIS A 94 -16.21 13.21 8.29
CA HIS A 94 -17.35 12.52 8.92
C HIS A 94 -17.49 11.05 8.51
N GLN A 95 -17.27 10.74 7.23
CA GLN A 95 -17.28 9.37 6.72
C GLN A 95 -16.25 8.50 7.44
N PHE A 96 -15.05 9.03 7.71
CA PHE A 96 -14.01 8.30 8.43
C PHE A 96 -14.45 7.98 9.85
N ARG A 97 -14.94 8.99 10.55
CA ARG A 97 -15.37 8.85 11.93
C ARG A 97 -16.48 7.81 12.07
N ALA A 98 -17.39 7.72 11.10
CA ALA A 98 -18.44 6.71 11.08
C ALA A 98 -17.87 5.29 10.90
N ILE A 99 -16.98 5.09 9.90
CA ILE A 99 -16.30 3.81 9.65
C ILE A 99 -15.50 3.39 10.88
N PHE A 100 -14.69 4.28 11.42
CA PHE A 100 -13.82 3.99 12.56
C PHE A 100 -14.63 3.64 13.81
N LYS A 101 -15.76 4.33 14.05
CA LYS A 101 -16.69 4.01 15.13
C LYS A 101 -17.34 2.64 14.96
N GLU A 102 -17.69 2.26 13.73
CA GLU A 102 -18.23 0.94 13.43
C GLU A 102 -17.20 -0.17 13.70
N GLU A 103 -15.96 0.02 13.26
CA GLU A 103 -14.85 -0.93 13.47
C GLU A 103 -14.55 -1.15 14.96
N LEU A 104 -14.58 -0.08 15.77
CA LEU A 104 -14.44 -0.18 17.23
C LEU A 104 -15.54 -1.03 17.88
N GLY A 105 -16.74 -1.07 17.29
CA GLY A 105 -17.87 -1.84 17.81
C GLY A 105 -17.83 -3.34 17.49
N GLN A 106 -17.02 -3.76 16.51
CA GLN A 106 -17.00 -5.15 16.02
C GLN A 106 -15.89 -6.02 16.63
N THR A 107 -14.91 -5.43 17.33
CA THR A 107 -13.72 -6.14 17.82
C THR A 107 -13.35 -5.73 19.26
N GLU A 108 -12.59 -6.57 19.99
CA GLU A 108 -11.91 -6.20 21.25
C GLU A 108 -10.81 -5.15 21.00
N ARG A 109 -11.18 -4.01 20.41
CA ARG A 109 -10.29 -2.87 20.16
C ARG A 109 -10.06 -2.11 21.46
N ASP A 110 -8.95 -1.39 21.51
CA ASP A 110 -8.51 -0.71 22.71
C ASP A 110 -9.36 0.51 23.07
N GLN A 111 -9.42 0.81 24.38
CA GLN A 111 -10.07 2.00 24.92
C GLN A 111 -9.51 3.30 24.30
N HIS A 112 -8.28 3.26 23.79
CA HIS A 112 -7.62 4.39 23.15
C HIS A 112 -8.38 4.88 21.91
N GLY A 113 -8.82 3.97 21.03
CA GLY A 113 -9.63 4.34 19.86
C GLY A 113 -11.01 4.91 20.23
N ALA A 114 -11.64 4.39 21.29
CA ALA A 114 -12.91 4.92 21.79
C ALA A 114 -12.78 6.37 22.28
N ASN A 115 -11.72 6.66 23.05
CA ASN A 115 -11.43 8.01 23.53
C ASN A 115 -11.21 8.99 22.36
N LEU A 116 -10.60 8.53 21.27
CA LEU A 116 -10.35 9.34 20.09
C LEU A 116 -11.67 9.72 19.37
N VAL A 117 -12.63 8.79 19.29
CA VAL A 117 -13.97 9.08 18.76
C VAL A 117 -14.70 10.11 19.62
N ASP A 118 -14.61 9.99 20.94
CA ASP A 118 -15.22 10.95 21.87
C ASP A 118 -14.59 12.34 21.73
N HIS A 119 -13.27 12.42 21.55
CA HIS A 119 -12.56 13.68 21.29
C HIS A 119 -13.03 14.36 20.00
N TRP A 120 -13.32 13.58 18.95
CA TRP A 120 -13.80 14.12 17.68
C TRP A 120 -15.25 14.58 17.72
N GLN A 121 -16.10 13.96 18.54
CA GLN A 121 -17.54 14.21 18.56
C GLN A 121 -17.94 15.71 18.63
N PRO A 122 -17.32 16.57 19.47
CA PRO A 122 -17.65 18.00 19.49
C PRO A 122 -17.03 18.83 18.35
N ILE A 123 -16.10 18.27 17.57
CA ILE A 123 -15.32 19.01 16.57
C ILE A 123 -15.93 18.83 15.18
N VAL A 124 -16.31 19.92 14.53
CA VAL A 124 -16.80 19.90 13.14
C VAL A 124 -15.61 19.78 12.17
N PRO A 125 -15.56 18.78 11.27
CA PRO A 125 -14.53 18.68 10.24
C PRO A 125 -14.51 19.92 9.33
N ALA A 126 -13.32 20.37 8.96
CA ALA A 126 -13.12 21.43 7.99
C ALA A 126 -13.57 20.96 6.59
N PRO A 127 -14.31 21.81 5.84
CA PRO A 127 -14.69 21.48 4.47
C PRO A 127 -13.44 21.26 3.60
N PHE A 128 -13.58 20.42 2.59
CA PHE A 128 -12.52 20.22 1.60
C PHE A 128 -12.68 21.25 0.49
N GLU A 129 -11.85 22.30 0.54
CA GLU A 129 -11.92 23.39 -0.43
C GLU A 129 -11.02 23.11 -1.64
N LEU A 130 -11.56 23.33 -2.84
CA LEU A 130 -10.83 23.28 -4.11
C LEU A 130 -10.67 24.71 -4.62
N THR A 131 -9.46 25.05 -5.08
CA THR A 131 -9.26 26.35 -5.73
C THR A 131 -9.88 26.32 -7.13
N GLN A 132 -10.80 27.26 -7.43
CA GLN A 132 -11.50 27.32 -8.73
C GLN A 132 -10.61 27.80 -9.89
N THR A 133 -9.40 28.26 -9.60
CA THR A 133 -8.45 28.75 -10.60
C THR A 133 -7.84 27.57 -11.35
N THR A 134 -8.27 27.34 -12.59
CA THR A 134 -7.65 26.35 -13.47
C THR A 134 -6.36 26.92 -14.07
N THR A 135 -5.21 26.43 -13.60
CA THR A 135 -3.92 26.79 -14.17
C THR A 135 -3.78 26.09 -15.52
N ARG A 136 -3.91 26.84 -16.62
CA ARG A 136 -3.72 26.30 -17.98
C ARG A 136 -2.25 25.86 -18.14
N VAL A 137 -2.01 24.55 -18.15
CA VAL A 137 -0.69 24.00 -18.48
C VAL A 137 -0.45 24.25 -19.97
N VAL A 138 0.35 25.26 -20.28
CA VAL A 138 0.87 25.47 -21.63
C VAL A 138 1.97 24.43 -21.84
N HIS A 139 1.69 23.38 -22.63
CA HIS A 139 2.75 22.53 -23.15
C HIS A 139 3.63 23.37 -24.07
N ALA A 140 4.88 23.58 -23.66
CA ALA A 140 5.90 24.12 -24.54
C ALA A 140 6.23 23.04 -25.59
N GLU A 141 5.88 23.30 -26.84
CA GLU A 141 6.38 22.57 -28.01
C GLU A 141 7.91 22.65 -28.01
N VAL A 142 8.58 21.53 -27.72
CA VAL A 142 10.01 21.39 -27.99
C VAL A 142 10.13 20.90 -29.43
N ALA A 143 10.32 21.86 -30.34
CA ALA A 143 10.66 21.59 -31.72
C ALA A 143 12.18 21.45 -31.89
N ASN A 144 12.55 20.44 -32.69
CA ASN A 144 13.81 20.23 -33.42
C ASN A 144 15.08 19.82 -32.65
N GLU A 145 15.42 18.53 -32.76
CA GLU A 145 16.81 18.09 -33.03
C GLU A 145 16.90 17.64 -34.49
N PRO A 146 17.92 18.08 -35.27
CA PRO A 146 18.20 17.51 -36.57
C PRO A 146 19.17 16.32 -36.47
N GLU A 147 18.93 15.35 -37.33
CA GLU A 147 19.74 14.17 -37.62
C GLU A 147 21.18 14.49 -38.07
N SER A 148 22.13 13.57 -37.86
CA SER A 148 22.97 13.01 -38.96
C SER A 148 23.96 11.93 -38.47
N ILE A 149 23.67 10.68 -38.89
CA ILE A 149 24.52 9.74 -39.65
C ILE A 149 26.06 9.73 -39.36
N SER A 150 26.61 8.57 -38.98
CA SER A 150 27.44 7.77 -39.91
C SER A 150 28.05 6.49 -39.30
N SER A 151 27.73 5.38 -39.97
CA SER A 151 28.46 4.13 -40.22
C SER A 151 29.85 3.90 -39.58
N ARG A 152 30.02 2.71 -38.98
CA ARG A 152 31.09 1.78 -39.40
C ARG A 152 30.90 0.33 -38.94
N LYS A 153 31.04 -0.57 -39.92
CA LYS A 153 31.04 -2.04 -39.87
C LYS A 153 32.43 -2.52 -39.42
N GLY A 154 32.52 -3.57 -38.59
CA GLY A 154 33.81 -4.15 -38.19
C GLY A 154 33.74 -5.37 -37.26
N ILE A 155 33.51 -6.54 -37.85
CA ILE A 155 34.13 -7.86 -37.66
C ILE A 155 34.49 -8.36 -36.23
N ALA A 156 34.08 -9.60 -35.99
CA ALA A 156 34.26 -10.47 -34.83
C ALA A 156 35.69 -10.62 -34.27
N ALA A 157 35.76 -10.86 -32.95
CA ALA A 157 36.80 -11.70 -32.34
C ALA A 157 36.25 -12.38 -31.07
N ALA A 158 36.17 -13.70 -31.12
CA ALA A 158 35.91 -14.55 -29.97
C ALA A 158 37.01 -14.43 -28.92
N LYS A 159 36.64 -14.28 -27.64
CA LYS A 159 37.51 -14.57 -26.49
C LYS A 159 36.73 -15.31 -25.41
N THR A 160 36.96 -16.62 -25.38
CA THR A 160 36.70 -17.57 -24.31
C THR A 160 37.29 -17.10 -22.98
N LYS A 161 36.50 -17.19 -21.89
CA LYS A 161 36.95 -17.12 -20.49
C LYS A 161 35.96 -17.90 -19.59
N PRO A 162 36.39 -18.35 -18.40
CA PRO A 162 36.44 -19.77 -17.97
C PRO A 162 35.21 -20.23 -17.19
N PRO A 163 35.04 -21.55 -16.90
CA PRO A 163 33.85 -22.05 -16.22
C PRO A 163 33.73 -21.46 -14.82
N ALA A 164 32.52 -21.00 -14.48
CA ALA A 164 32.20 -20.52 -13.16
C ALA A 164 32.42 -21.64 -12.13
N LYS A 165 33.28 -21.37 -11.14
CA LYS A 165 33.46 -22.21 -9.95
C LYS A 165 32.08 -22.47 -9.33
N ARG A 166 31.65 -23.74 -9.31
CA ARG A 166 30.55 -24.21 -8.46
C ARG A 166 30.85 -23.80 -7.02
N ARG A 167 30.09 -22.84 -6.50
CA ARG A 167 30.12 -22.49 -5.07
C ARG A 167 29.59 -23.71 -4.32
N LYS A 168 30.39 -24.22 -3.38
CA LYS A 168 29.98 -25.26 -2.44
C LYS A 168 28.74 -24.76 -1.69
N ALA A 169 27.70 -25.59 -1.66
CA ALA A 169 26.48 -25.32 -0.91
C ALA A 169 26.82 -25.11 0.57
N ALA A 170 26.40 -23.97 1.10
CA ALA A 170 26.32 -23.75 2.55
C ALA A 170 25.29 -24.74 3.14
N PRO A 171 25.42 -25.14 4.42
CA PRO A 171 24.55 -26.14 5.01
C PRO A 171 23.10 -25.61 5.00
N PRO A 172 22.15 -26.30 4.35
CA PRO A 172 20.85 -25.72 4.05
C PRO A 172 19.84 -25.86 5.20
N SER A 173 20.22 -26.46 6.34
CA SER A 173 19.25 -26.90 7.35
C SER A 173 18.53 -25.75 8.06
N LYS A 174 19.19 -24.63 8.38
CA LYS A 174 18.53 -23.50 9.06
C LYS A 174 17.67 -22.65 8.13
N ASP A 175 18.08 -22.50 6.87
CA ASP A 175 17.34 -21.71 5.88
C ASP A 175 16.11 -22.47 5.36
N ILE A 176 16.18 -23.81 5.25
CA ILE A 176 15.04 -24.65 4.88
C ILE A 176 13.96 -24.62 5.97
N GLU A 177 14.31 -24.85 7.24
CA GLU A 177 13.32 -24.83 8.33
C GLU A 177 12.67 -23.44 8.47
N ARG A 178 13.45 -22.37 8.31
CA ARG A 178 12.94 -21.00 8.29
C ARG A 178 11.99 -20.77 7.11
N GLU A 179 12.36 -21.20 5.91
CA GLU A 179 11.55 -21.05 4.70
C GLU A 179 10.25 -21.87 4.77
N GLU A 180 10.31 -23.09 5.29
CA GLU A 180 9.15 -23.96 5.51
C GLU A 180 8.18 -23.34 6.52
N TRP A 181 8.71 -22.79 7.62
CA TRP A 181 7.91 -22.09 8.61
C TRP A 181 7.21 -20.84 8.03
N ILE A 182 7.93 -20.04 7.23
CA ILE A 182 7.34 -18.89 6.53
C ILE A 182 6.25 -19.37 5.57
N THR A 183 6.51 -20.46 4.85
CA THR A 183 5.56 -21.07 3.90
C THR A 183 4.27 -21.49 4.60
N GLU A 184 4.38 -22.18 5.74
CA GLU A 184 3.23 -22.61 6.53
C GLU A 184 2.43 -21.41 7.02
N CYS A 185 3.10 -20.39 7.58
CA CYS A 185 2.45 -19.18 8.06
C CYS A 185 1.67 -18.43 6.95
N ILE A 186 2.26 -18.34 5.75
CA ILE A 186 1.61 -17.72 4.59
C ILE A 186 0.37 -18.52 4.18
N LEU A 187 0.50 -19.83 4.05
CA LEU A 187 -0.59 -20.69 3.57
C LEU A 187 -1.74 -20.79 4.58
N GLU A 188 -1.45 -20.86 5.87
CA GLU A 188 -2.47 -20.79 6.92
C GLU A 188 -3.27 -19.49 6.85
N ARG A 189 -2.60 -18.33 6.74
CA ARG A 189 -3.29 -17.03 6.63
C ARG A 189 -4.12 -16.93 5.35
N ILE A 190 -3.58 -17.35 4.22
CA ILE A 190 -4.29 -17.29 2.94
C ILE A 190 -5.49 -18.24 2.92
N ARG A 191 -5.41 -19.40 3.58
CA ARG A 191 -6.54 -20.34 3.72
C ARG A 191 -7.60 -19.85 4.71
N GLY A 192 -7.19 -19.14 5.76
CA GLY A 192 -8.09 -18.55 6.75
C GLY A 192 -8.91 -17.36 6.22
N CYS A 193 -8.47 -16.74 5.12
CA CYS A 193 -9.21 -15.64 4.49
C CYS A 193 -10.16 -16.16 3.40
N ARG A 194 -11.45 -15.80 3.51
CA ARG A 194 -12.49 -16.05 2.48
C ARG A 194 -12.09 -15.51 1.10
N ASP A 195 -12.87 -15.87 0.09
CA ASP A 195 -12.75 -15.70 -1.38
C ASP A 195 -12.11 -14.42 -1.95
N GLN A 196 -11.76 -13.40 -1.17
CA GLN A 196 -11.16 -12.15 -1.61
C GLN A 196 -9.62 -12.13 -1.56
N GLY A 197 -8.98 -12.96 -0.72
CA GLY A 197 -7.52 -13.02 -0.58
C GLY A 197 -6.89 -11.85 0.16
N LEU A 198 -5.59 -11.94 0.46
CA LEU A 198 -4.86 -11.02 1.32
C LEU A 198 -3.90 -10.10 0.54
N SER A 199 -3.76 -8.84 0.97
CA SER A 199 -2.71 -7.97 0.41
C SER A 199 -1.32 -8.44 0.86
N GLU A 200 -0.29 -8.13 0.06
CA GLU A 200 1.08 -8.50 0.38
C GLU A 200 1.57 -7.85 1.68
N THR A 201 1.24 -6.57 1.89
CA THR A 201 1.60 -5.83 3.11
C THR A 201 1.05 -6.51 4.36
N VAL A 202 -0.22 -6.92 4.33
CA VAL A 202 -0.89 -7.61 5.46
C VAL A 202 -0.30 -9.00 5.70
N LEU A 203 0.06 -9.73 4.64
CA LEU A 203 0.75 -11.01 4.76
C LEU A 203 2.13 -10.85 5.39
N VAL A 204 2.93 -9.90 4.90
CA VAL A 204 4.26 -9.61 5.43
C VAL A 204 4.19 -9.18 6.89
N ALA A 205 3.30 -8.24 7.23
CA ALA A 205 3.11 -7.80 8.61
C ALA A 205 2.68 -8.95 9.53
N GLY A 206 1.71 -9.76 9.10
CA GLY A 206 1.22 -10.91 9.87
C GLY A 206 2.27 -11.99 10.11
N VAL A 207 3.07 -12.31 9.09
CA VAL A 207 4.18 -13.28 9.22
C VAL A 207 5.26 -12.73 10.14
N ARG A 208 5.65 -11.45 10.02
CA ARG A 208 6.62 -10.81 10.91
C ARG A 208 6.13 -10.76 12.36
N HIS A 209 4.85 -10.49 12.58
CA HIS A 209 4.27 -10.50 13.92
C HIS A 209 4.43 -11.87 14.60
N ARG A 210 4.10 -12.95 13.89
CA ARG A 210 4.25 -14.33 14.39
C ARG A 210 5.71 -14.74 14.54
N ALA A 211 6.60 -14.15 13.72
CA ALA A 211 8.03 -14.44 13.74
C ALA A 211 8.77 -13.81 14.93
N LYS A 212 8.18 -12.85 15.65
CA LYS A 212 8.86 -12.12 16.74
C LYS A 212 9.56 -13.02 17.78
N THR A 213 9.00 -14.19 18.07
CA THR A 213 9.53 -15.14 19.06
C THR A 213 10.52 -16.14 18.48
N GLN A 214 10.39 -16.50 17.20
CA GLN A 214 11.16 -17.59 16.57
C GLN A 214 12.24 -17.09 15.61
N TYR A 215 11.97 -15.98 14.89
CA TYR A 215 12.84 -15.33 13.92
C TYR A 215 12.74 -13.80 14.04
N PRO A 216 13.30 -13.18 15.10
CA PRO A 216 13.22 -11.74 15.33
C PRO A 216 13.95 -10.90 14.26
N ASP A 217 14.88 -11.51 13.54
CA ASP A 217 15.64 -10.95 12.43
C ASP A 217 14.93 -11.05 11.07
N LEU A 218 13.71 -11.60 11.02
CA LEU A 218 13.00 -11.85 9.77
C LEU A 218 12.67 -10.55 9.02
N MET A 219 13.21 -10.44 7.81
CA MET A 219 13.06 -9.25 6.96
C MET A 219 11.94 -9.41 5.93
N PRO A 220 11.28 -8.30 5.52
CA PRO A 220 10.21 -8.33 4.51
C PRO A 220 10.59 -9.04 3.20
N PHE A 221 11.83 -8.89 2.74
CA PHE A 221 12.28 -9.46 1.46
C PHE A 221 12.34 -11.01 1.49
N GLU A 222 12.59 -11.62 2.65
CA GLU A 222 12.62 -13.08 2.81
C GLU A 222 11.20 -13.63 2.61
N ILE A 223 10.20 -12.98 3.20
CA ILE A 223 8.78 -13.34 3.07
C ILE A 223 8.33 -13.17 1.62
N GLN A 224 8.73 -12.08 0.97
CA GLN A 224 8.45 -11.84 -0.46
C GLN A 224 9.10 -12.90 -1.37
N ALA A 225 10.30 -13.38 -1.03
CA ALA A 225 10.95 -14.46 -1.76
C ALA A 225 10.14 -15.78 -1.67
N VAL A 226 9.61 -16.10 -0.48
CA VAL A 226 8.74 -17.27 -0.29
C VAL A 226 7.43 -17.12 -1.05
N LEU A 227 6.78 -15.95 -1.02
CA LEU A 227 5.58 -15.67 -1.81
C LEU A 227 5.82 -15.89 -3.31
N ARG A 228 6.97 -15.47 -3.82
CA ARG A 228 7.36 -15.70 -5.22
C ARG A 228 7.50 -17.20 -5.52
N LYS A 229 8.16 -17.97 -4.66
CA LYS A 229 8.28 -19.43 -4.80
C LYS A 229 6.92 -20.13 -4.76
N LEU A 230 6.02 -19.69 -3.88
CA LEU A 230 4.66 -20.25 -3.81
C LEU A 230 3.83 -19.95 -5.05
N LYS A 231 4.04 -18.78 -5.66
CA LYS A 231 3.46 -18.43 -6.96
C LYS A 231 3.98 -19.32 -8.09
N GLU A 232 5.29 -19.50 -8.15
CA GLU A 232 5.96 -20.35 -9.15
C GLU A 232 5.52 -21.80 -9.04
N ASN A 233 5.36 -22.31 -7.82
CA ASN A 233 4.93 -23.67 -7.54
C ASN A 233 3.40 -23.87 -7.56
N GLY A 234 2.62 -22.84 -7.93
CA GLY A 234 1.16 -22.90 -8.05
C GLY A 234 0.40 -23.03 -6.73
N ARG A 235 1.07 -23.02 -5.57
CA ARG A 235 0.46 -23.12 -4.24
C ARG A 235 -0.21 -21.83 -3.77
N ALA A 236 0.17 -20.70 -4.36
CA ALA A 236 -0.48 -19.41 -4.16
C ALA A 236 -0.63 -18.66 -5.49
N ARG A 237 -1.62 -17.78 -5.61
CA ARG A 237 -1.85 -16.95 -6.79
C ARG A 237 -1.91 -15.48 -6.41
N TYR A 238 -1.37 -14.62 -7.26
CA TYR A 238 -1.42 -13.16 -7.11
C TYR A 238 -2.29 -12.54 -8.20
N ARG A 239 -3.39 -11.87 -7.82
CA ARG A 239 -4.31 -11.19 -8.74
C ARG A 239 -4.86 -9.92 -8.09
N ALA A 240 -4.87 -8.81 -8.84
CA ALA A 240 -5.42 -7.52 -8.39
C ALA A 240 -4.87 -7.07 -7.02
N GLY A 241 -3.56 -7.19 -6.80
CA GLY A 241 -2.93 -6.79 -5.55
C GLY A 241 -3.03 -7.81 -4.40
N ARG A 242 -3.68 -8.96 -4.62
CA ARG A 242 -4.03 -9.92 -3.55
C ARG A 242 -3.51 -11.33 -3.81
N TRP A 243 -3.12 -11.97 -2.73
CA TRP A 243 -2.65 -13.35 -2.63
C TRP A 243 -3.79 -14.28 -2.20
N LYS A 244 -3.96 -15.38 -2.94
CA LYS A 244 -4.97 -16.43 -2.71
C LYS A 244 -4.34 -17.81 -2.75
N SER A 245 -5.04 -18.79 -2.17
CA SER A 245 -4.62 -20.19 -2.24
C SER A 245 -4.64 -20.66 -3.70
N GLY A 246 -3.73 -21.55 -4.05
CA GLY A 246 -3.75 -22.22 -5.35
C GLY A 246 -4.96 -23.13 -5.54
N ASP A 247 -5.51 -23.65 -4.43
CA ASP A 247 -6.57 -24.68 -4.41
C ASP A 247 -7.99 -24.10 -4.62
N THR A 248 -8.22 -22.82 -4.27
CA THR A 248 -9.54 -22.18 -4.38
C THR A 248 -9.62 -21.32 -5.63
N TRP A 249 -10.01 -21.94 -6.74
CA TRP A 249 -10.49 -21.27 -7.95
C TRP A 249 -11.57 -22.09 -8.65
#